data_AF-A0A392ST40-F1
#
_entry.id   AF-A0A392ST40-F1
#
_cell.length_a   1.000
_cell.length_b   1.000
_cell.length_c   1.000
_cell.angle_alpha   90.00
_cell.angle_beta   90.00
_cell.angle_gamma   90.00
#
_symmetry.space_group_name_H-M   'P 1'
#
loop_
_entity.id
_entity.type
_entity.pdbx_description
1 polymer ?
#
loop_
_entity_poly.entity_id
_entity_poly.type
_entity_poly.pdbx_seq_one_letter_code
_entity_poly.pdbx_strand_id
1 'polypeptide(L)' 'MLVSRIFELNDSMLETASSQIHNAIAQIRALNVGMELNMEGLDEEKEVRDGQVVTPRDEE' A
#
# COMPACT_ATOMS: atom_id res chain seq x y z
N MET A 1 -2.60 14.52 27.41
CA MET A 1 -2.16 13.22 28.00
C MET A 1 -1.35 12.49 26.95
N LEU A 2 -0.27 11.80 27.34
CA LEU A 2 0.66 11.13 26.42
C LEU A 2 -0.03 10.20 25.41
N VAL A 3 -1.05 9.48 25.86
CA VAL A 3 -1.84 8.54 25.06
C VAL A 3 -2.51 9.22 23.85
N SER A 4 -3.17 10.37 24.04
CA SER A 4 -3.83 11.09 22.94
C SER A 4 -2.84 11.54 21.87
N ARG A 5 -1.64 11.98 22.28
CA ARG A 5 -0.60 12.43 21.35
C ARG A 5 0.00 11.27 20.56
N ILE A 6 0.08 10.08 21.15
CA ILE A 6 0.51 8.86 20.46
C ILE A 6 -0.51 8.49 19.38
N PHE A 7 -1.81 8.52 19.68
CA PHE A 7 -2.86 8.25 18.69
C PHE A 7 -2.85 9.25 17.53
N GLU A 8 -2.79 10.55 17.83
CA GLU A 8 -2.69 11.60 16.79
C GLU A 8 -1.47 11.42 15.87
N LEU A 9 -0.31 11.08 16.44
CA LEU A 9 0.89 10.80 15.65
C LEU A 9 0.71 9.54 14.79
N ASN A 10 0.09 8.49 15.34
CA ASN A 10 -0.15 7.25 14.61
C ASN A 10 -1.10 7.46 13.42
N ASP A 11 -2.21 8.16 13.64
CA ASP A 11 -3.18 8.49 12.60
C ASP A 11 -2.54 9.34 11.49
N SER A 12 -1.73 10.34 11.87
CA SER A 12 -1.00 11.18 10.91
C SER A 12 0.02 10.39 10.09
N MET A 13 0.73 9.44 10.72
CA MET A 13 1.68 8.58 10.00
C MET A 13 0.94 7.64 9.04
N LEU A 14 -0.20 7.08 9.44
CA LEU A 14 -1.01 6.21 8.60
C LEU A 14 -1.54 6.94 7.36
N GLU A 15 -2.11 8.13 7.54
CA GLU A 15 -2.58 8.97 6.42
C GLU A 15 -1.43 9.35 5.47
N THR A 16 -0.28 9.70 6.03
CA THR A 16 0.91 10.05 5.25
C THR A 16 1.41 8.86 4.42
N ALA A 17 1.55 7.69 5.04
CA ALA A 17 1.98 6.47 4.36
C ALA A 17 1.00 6.07 3.25
N SER A 18 -0.30 6.11 3.55
CA SER A 18 -1.35 5.85 2.56
C SER A 18 -1.24 6.79 1.36
N SER A 19 -1.10 8.10 1.60
CA SER A 19 -0.94 9.10 0.53
C SER A 19 0.29 8.85 -0.33
N GLN A 20 1.43 8.47 0.29
CA GLN A 20 2.65 8.14 -0.44
C GLN A 20 2.49 6.91 -1.34
N ILE A 21 1.81 5.85 -0.86
CA ILE A 21 1.52 4.65 -1.67
C ILE A 21 0.65 5.01 -2.87
N HIS A 22 -0.43 5.76 -2.67
CA HIS A 22 -1.31 6.20 -3.76
C HIS A 22 -0.54 7.04 -4.79
N ASN A 23 0.34 7.93 -4.33
CA ASN A 23 1.17 8.73 -5.20
C ASN A 23 2.14 7.87 -6.02
N ALA A 24 2.80 6.89 -5.41
CA ALA A 24 3.68 5.95 -6.10
C ALA A 24 2.93 5.15 -7.17
N ILE A 25 1.73 4.64 -6.85
CA ILE A 25 0.86 3.94 -7.82
C ILE A 25 0.52 4.86 -9.00
N ALA A 26 0.16 6.12 -8.73
CA ALA A 26 -0.12 7.10 -9.79
C ALA A 26 1.10 7.36 -10.69
N GLN A 27 2.30 7.47 -10.12
CA GLN A 27 3.54 7.61 -10.89
C GLN A 27 3.80 6.37 -11.76
N ILE A 28 3.63 5.16 -11.22
CA ILE A 28 3.80 3.90 -11.98
C ILE A 28 2.82 3.86 -13.16
N ARG A 29 1.54 4.21 -12.95
CA ARG A 29 0.55 4.29 -14.05
C ARG A 29 0.97 5.32 -15.11
N ALA A 30 1.43 6.50 -14.68
CA ALA A 30 1.86 7.57 -15.59
C ALA A 30 3.10 7.21 -16.41
N LEU A 31 4.01 6.39 -15.87
CA LEU A 31 5.21 5.93 -16.58
C LEU A 31 4.95 4.75 -17.52
N ASN A 32 3.89 3.98 -17.28
CA ASN A 32 3.54 2.79 -18.06
C ASN A 32 2.31 3.02 -18.97
N VAL A 33 2.29 4.14 -19.69
CA VAL A 33 1.19 4.48 -20.61
C VAL A 33 1.03 3.39 -21.69
N GLY A 34 -0.20 2.94 -21.89
CA GLY A 34 -0.53 1.93 -22.91
C GLY A 34 -0.36 0.48 -22.44
N MET A 35 0.08 0.25 -21.19
CA MET A 35 0.08 -1.06 -20.55
C MET A 35 -1.08 -1.17 -19.56
N GLU A 36 -1.76 -2.31 -19.57
CA GLU A 36 -2.76 -2.64 -18.55
C GLU A 36 -2.02 -3.20 -17.32
N LEU A 37 -1.99 -2.40 -16.25
CA LEU A 37 -1.42 -2.83 -14.98
C LEU A 37 -2.47 -3.61 -14.19
N ASN A 38 -2.12 -4.80 -13.70
CA ASN A 38 -2.96 -5.52 -12.75
C ASN A 38 -2.92 -4.78 -11.40
N MET A 39 -4.11 -4.45 -10.89
CA MET A 39 -4.29 -3.73 -9.62
C MET A 39 -5.17 -4.51 -8.64
N GLU A 40 -5.56 -5.73 -9.00
CA GLU A 40 -6.35 -6.61 -8.16
C GLU A 40 -5.58 -6.95 -6.87
N GLY A 41 -6.21 -6.70 -5.71
CA GLY A 41 -5.64 -7.00 -4.40
C GLY A 41 -4.57 -6.03 -3.91
N LEU A 42 -4.35 -4.88 -4.56
CA LEU A 42 -3.43 -3.83 -4.04
C LEU A 42 -3.93 -3.15 -2.75
N ASP A 43 -5.22 -3.26 -2.47
CA ASP A 43 -5.88 -2.79 -1.24
C ASP A 43 -5.89 -3.84 -0.12
N GLU A 44 -5.46 -5.06 -0.43
CA GLU A 44 -5.37 -6.16 0.51
C GLU A 44 -3.90 -6.37 0.96
N GLU A 45 -3.70 -6.99 2.12
CA GLU A 45 -2.39 -7.49 2.51
C GLU A 45 -2.02 -8.69 1.61
N LYS A 46 -1.41 -8.36 0.47
CA LYS A 46 -0.91 -9.31 -0.52
C LYS A 46 0.60 -9.20 -0.62
N GLU A 47 1.23 -10.30 -1.01
CA GLU A 47 2.65 -10.34 -1.30
C GLU A 47 2.90 -10.65 -2.77
N VAL A 48 4.04 -10.20 -3.31
CA VAL A 48 4.46 -10.55 -4.66
C VAL A 48 5.42 -11.73 -4.58
N ARG A 49 5.02 -12.86 -5.17
CA ARG A 49 5.85 -14.07 -5.27
C ARG A 49 5.92 -14.50 -6.73
N ASP A 50 7.13 -14.68 -7.25
CA ASP A 50 7.38 -15.04 -8.65
C ASP A 50 6.66 -14.12 -9.67
N GLY A 51 6.52 -12.83 -9.31
CA GLY A 51 5.83 -11.83 -10.13
C GLY A 51 4.30 -11.89 -10.07
N GLN A 52 3.71 -12.73 -9.21
CA GLN A 52 2.26 -12.80 -8.99
C GLN A 52 1.88 -12.25 -7.61
N VAL A 53 0.77 -11.53 -7.57
CA VAL A 53 0.14 -11.07 -6.32
C VAL A 53 -0.57 -12.27 -5.70
N VAL A 54 -0.18 -12.67 -4.50
CA VAL A 54 -0.74 -13.82 -3.79
C VAL A 54 -1.11 -13.45 -2.36
N THR A 55 -2.07 -14.17 -1.78
CA THR A 55 -2.37 -14.08 -0.35
C THR A 55 -1.18 -14.64 0.44
N PRO A 56 -0.66 -13.89 1.44
CA PRO A 56 0.38 -14.39 2.33
C PRO A 56 -0.06 -15.71 2.96
N ARG A 57 0.90 -16.59 3.22
CA ARG A 57 0.61 -17.79 4.03
C ARG A 57 0.49 -17.33 5.49
N ASP A 58 -0.47 -17.88 6.21
CA ASP A 58 -0.49 -17.72 7.67
C ASP A 58 0.86 -18.20 8.22
N GLU A 59 1.53 -17.35 9.01
CA GLU A 59 2.71 -17.75 9.74
C GLU A 59 2.28 -18.77 10.82
N GLU A 60 2.85 -19.98 10.79
CA GLU A 60 2.57 -21.07 11.74
C GLU A 60 3.10 -20.74 13.15
#